data_AF-A0A916XXQ8-F1
#
_entry.id   AF-A0A916XXQ8-F1
#
_cell.length_a   1.000
_cell.length_b   1.000
_cell.length_c   1.000
_cell.angle_alpha   90.00
_cell.angle_beta   90.00
_cell.angle_gamma   90.00
#
_symmetry.space_group_name_H-M   'P 1'
#
loop_
_entity.id
_entity.type
_entity.pdbx_description
1 polymer ?
#
loop_
_entity_poly.entity_id
_entity_poly.type
_entity_poly.pdbx_seq_one_letter_code
_entity_poly.pdbx_strand_id
1 'polypeptide(L)'
;MSDTNQPDRQIDSQWFRDQLADRKLTQRAAAKLLNLDPSSLSLLLDGHRRMRIDQAGEFARILKLPISEIVRRAGVETTGGMHGRLKVVGYIEGTGRAVIRDDAPGAVVQFQWDLPEKATGLQFRTAQSAADVWDGFIAAFGDSEPGGAGALDRTGLIRMRSGEELYGKARRGYAPNLYTIIPLTGELIHDADIESFKPLIGLRPI
;
A
#
# COMPACT_ATOMS: atom_id res chain seq x y z
N MET A 1 -27.88 9.52 -14.86
CA MET A 1 -27.67 8.10 -15.19
C MET A 1 -26.86 8.05 -16.47
N SER A 2 -25.58 7.78 -16.35
CA SER A 2 -24.69 7.59 -17.50
C SER A 2 -23.79 6.41 -17.15
N ASP A 3 -24.15 5.25 -17.70
CA ASP A 3 -23.29 4.08 -17.77
C ASP A 3 -22.06 4.43 -18.61
N THR A 4 -20.92 4.64 -17.95
CA THR A 4 -19.63 4.65 -18.63
C THR A 4 -19.23 3.19 -18.86
N ASN A 5 -19.66 2.64 -19.99
CA ASN A 5 -19.20 1.36 -20.51
C ASN A 5 -17.70 1.49 -20.86
N GLN A 6 -16.81 1.10 -19.94
CA GLN A 6 -15.38 0.95 -20.23
C GLN A 6 -15.20 -0.24 -21.18
N PRO A 7 -14.46 -0.12 -22.29
CA PRO A 7 -14.21 -1.25 -23.17
C PRO A 7 -13.49 -2.34 -22.38
N ASP A 8 -14.06 -3.55 -22.35
CA ASP A 8 -13.44 -4.78 -21.84
C ASP A 8 -11.98 -4.80 -22.32
N ARG A 9 -11.02 -4.60 -21.39
CA ARG A 9 -9.60 -4.65 -21.73
C ARG A 9 -9.26 -6.10 -22.06
N GLN A 10 -9.21 -6.41 -23.34
CA GLN A 10 -8.88 -7.73 -23.86
C GLN A 10 -7.40 -8.05 -23.62
N ILE A 11 -7.08 -9.33 -23.39
CA ILE A 11 -5.71 -9.82 -23.27
C ILE A 11 -4.89 -9.55 -24.54
N ASP A 12 -3.62 -9.19 -24.37
CA ASP A 12 -2.63 -9.05 -25.45
C ASP A 12 -2.05 -10.43 -25.81
N SER A 13 -2.85 -11.24 -26.51
CA SER A 13 -2.52 -12.62 -26.88
C SER A 13 -1.21 -12.76 -27.62
N GLN A 14 -0.94 -11.82 -28.54
CA GLN A 14 0.25 -11.87 -29.38
C GLN A 14 1.50 -11.65 -28.53
N TRP A 15 1.49 -10.66 -27.65
CA TRP A 15 2.60 -10.40 -26.73
C TRP A 15 2.94 -11.62 -25.88
N PHE A 16 1.93 -12.33 -25.32
CA PHE A 16 2.20 -13.54 -24.55
C PHE A 16 2.82 -14.66 -25.40
N ARG A 17 2.37 -14.83 -26.65
CA ARG A 17 2.94 -15.83 -27.57
C ARG A 17 4.39 -15.47 -27.92
N ASP A 18 4.69 -14.20 -28.16
CA ASP A 18 6.04 -13.71 -28.44
C ASP A 18 6.97 -13.95 -27.24
N GLN A 19 6.53 -13.62 -26.02
CA GLN A 19 7.31 -13.86 -24.80
C GLN A 19 7.60 -15.35 -24.53
N LEU A 20 6.66 -16.24 -24.88
CA LEU A 20 6.90 -17.68 -24.80
C LEU A 20 7.89 -18.15 -25.88
N ALA A 21 7.76 -17.64 -27.11
CA ALA A 21 8.66 -17.95 -28.22
C ALA A 21 10.10 -17.51 -27.95
N ASP A 22 10.30 -16.31 -27.41
CA ASP A 22 11.61 -15.78 -27.01
C ASP A 22 12.33 -16.69 -26.01
N ARG A 23 11.56 -17.39 -25.17
CA ARG A 23 12.07 -18.35 -24.18
C ARG A 23 12.11 -19.78 -24.69
N LYS A 24 11.85 -19.98 -25.99
CA LYS A 24 11.75 -21.30 -26.63
C LYS A 24 10.75 -22.23 -25.93
N LEU A 25 9.72 -21.65 -25.31
CA LEU A 25 8.65 -22.38 -24.64
C LEU A 25 7.51 -22.60 -25.62
N THR A 26 7.20 -23.87 -25.89
CA THR A 26 5.95 -24.21 -26.56
C THR A 26 4.78 -23.97 -25.62
N GLN A 27 3.59 -23.72 -26.17
CA GLN A 27 2.37 -23.54 -25.36
C GLN A 27 2.11 -24.75 -24.44
N ARG A 28 2.38 -25.98 -24.90
CA ARG A 28 2.25 -27.19 -24.06
C ARG A 28 3.26 -27.21 -22.91
N ALA A 29 4.51 -26.78 -23.16
CA ALA A 29 5.53 -26.68 -22.12
C ALA A 29 5.17 -25.57 -21.10
N ALA A 30 4.68 -24.43 -21.57
CA ALA A 30 4.20 -23.34 -20.72
C ALA A 30 3.02 -23.78 -19.85
N ALA A 31 2.04 -24.50 -20.41
CA ALA A 31 0.90 -25.04 -19.67
C ALA A 31 1.36 -25.95 -18.51
N LYS A 32 2.32 -26.84 -18.79
CA LYS A 32 2.91 -27.72 -17.76
C LYS A 32 3.60 -26.94 -16.64
N LEU A 33 4.34 -25.88 -16.98
CA LEU A 33 5.01 -25.02 -15.98
C LEU A 33 4.01 -24.21 -15.14
N LEU A 34 2.89 -23.80 -15.74
CA LEU A 34 1.80 -23.07 -15.08
C LEU A 34 0.86 -23.99 -14.29
N ASN A 35 1.08 -25.31 -14.32
CA ASN A 35 0.14 -26.32 -13.79
C ASN A 35 -1.28 -26.17 -14.37
N LEU A 36 -1.36 -25.88 -15.67
CA LEU A 36 -2.61 -25.77 -16.44
C LEU A 36 -2.64 -26.86 -17.50
N ASP A 37 -3.85 -27.29 -17.89
CA ASP A 37 -3.99 -28.08 -19.09
C ASP A 37 -3.80 -27.20 -20.35
N PRO A 38 -3.33 -27.77 -21.48
CA PRO A 38 -3.08 -26.99 -22.69
C PRO A 38 -4.30 -26.23 -23.22
N SER A 39 -5.50 -26.78 -23.05
CA SER A 39 -6.74 -26.14 -23.53
C SER A 39 -7.12 -24.93 -22.68
N SER A 40 -6.95 -25.02 -21.35
CA SER A 40 -7.08 -23.88 -20.45
C SER A 40 -6.11 -22.76 -20.78
N LEU A 41 -4.85 -23.08 -21.12
CA LEU A 41 -3.89 -22.07 -21.52
C LEU A 41 -4.27 -21.42 -22.85
N SER A 42 -4.74 -22.16 -23.84
CA SER A 42 -5.27 -21.57 -25.08
C SER A 42 -6.43 -20.63 -24.81
N LEU A 43 -7.43 -21.07 -24.04
CA LEU A 43 -8.58 -20.22 -23.70
C LEU A 43 -8.19 -18.96 -22.93
N LEU A 44 -7.18 -19.04 -22.07
CA LEU A 44 -6.62 -17.87 -21.39
C LEU A 44 -5.96 -16.91 -22.38
N LEU A 45 -5.05 -17.40 -23.22
CA LEU A 45 -4.33 -16.56 -24.17
C LEU A 45 -5.24 -15.95 -25.24
N ASP A 46 -6.30 -16.65 -25.65
CA ASP A 46 -7.27 -16.18 -26.64
C ASP A 46 -8.34 -15.25 -26.04
N GLY A 47 -8.28 -15.01 -24.71
CA GLY A 47 -9.21 -14.11 -24.02
C GLY A 47 -10.59 -14.69 -23.76
N HIS A 48 -10.84 -15.96 -24.11
CA HIS A 48 -12.08 -16.68 -23.79
C HIS A 48 -12.21 -16.98 -22.29
N ARG A 49 -11.09 -16.94 -21.54
CA ARG A 49 -11.04 -17.08 -20.09
C ARG A 49 -10.25 -15.94 -19.49
N ARG A 50 -10.78 -15.31 -18.44
CA ARG A 50 -10.06 -14.26 -17.68
C ARG A 50 -8.90 -14.89 -16.90
N MET A 51 -7.73 -14.26 -17.00
CA MET A 51 -6.56 -14.63 -16.21
C MET A 51 -6.76 -14.21 -14.75
N ARG A 52 -6.47 -15.12 -13.81
CA ARG A 52 -6.49 -14.82 -12.38
C ARG A 52 -5.15 -14.25 -11.92
N ILE A 53 -5.13 -13.56 -10.77
CA ILE A 53 -3.91 -12.94 -10.24
C ILE A 53 -2.82 -13.96 -9.87
N ASP A 54 -3.21 -15.13 -9.37
CA ASP A 54 -2.28 -16.23 -9.09
C ASP A 54 -1.62 -16.72 -10.37
N GLN A 55 -2.40 -16.89 -11.45
CA GLN A 55 -1.89 -17.26 -12.77
C GLN A 55 -0.96 -16.18 -13.34
N ALA A 56 -1.29 -14.90 -13.16
CA ALA A 56 -0.41 -13.80 -13.55
C ALA A 56 0.93 -13.83 -12.79
N GLY A 57 0.90 -14.20 -11.51
CA GLY A 57 2.10 -14.45 -10.71
C GLY A 57 2.96 -15.59 -11.26
N GLU A 58 2.34 -16.70 -11.67
CA GLU A 58 3.06 -17.81 -12.32
C GLU A 58 3.70 -17.39 -13.64
N PHE A 59 2.98 -16.64 -14.48
CA PHE A 59 3.51 -16.07 -15.71
C PHE A 59 4.68 -15.14 -15.44
N ALA A 60 4.60 -14.28 -14.43
CA ALA A 60 5.69 -13.39 -14.03
C ALA A 60 6.96 -14.19 -13.67
N ARG A 61 6.80 -15.32 -12.96
CA ARG A 61 7.92 -16.20 -12.60
C ARG A 61 8.53 -16.89 -13.82
N ILE A 62 7.73 -17.48 -14.70
CA ILE A 62 8.21 -18.19 -15.89
C ILE A 62 8.85 -17.22 -16.89
N LEU A 63 8.21 -16.08 -17.10
CA LEU A 63 8.69 -15.07 -18.04
C LEU A 63 9.80 -14.21 -17.42
N LYS A 64 10.06 -14.27 -16.10
CA LYS A 64 11.01 -13.38 -15.41
C LYS A 64 10.71 -11.90 -15.69
N LEU A 65 9.43 -11.56 -15.67
CA LEU A 65 8.94 -10.19 -15.87
C LEU A 65 8.20 -9.72 -14.62
N PRO A 66 8.11 -8.40 -14.37
CA PRO A 66 7.28 -7.87 -13.29
C PRO A 66 5.81 -8.32 -13.45
N ILE A 67 5.17 -8.71 -12.35
CA ILE A 67 3.76 -9.12 -12.35
C ILE A 67 2.83 -8.00 -12.85
N SER A 68 3.19 -6.73 -12.61
CA SER A 68 2.47 -5.56 -13.10
C SER A 68 2.40 -5.51 -14.64
N GLU A 69 3.47 -5.93 -15.33
CA GLU A 69 3.47 -6.04 -16.80
C GLU A 69 2.50 -7.12 -17.25
N ILE A 70 2.53 -8.29 -16.60
CA ILE A 70 1.66 -9.42 -16.91
C ILE A 70 0.20 -9.04 -16.72
N VAL A 71 -0.16 -8.46 -15.57
CA VAL A 71 -1.53 -8.05 -15.25
C VAL A 71 -2.04 -7.02 -16.26
N ARG A 72 -1.20 -6.04 -16.61
CA ARG A 72 -1.54 -5.01 -17.60
C ARG A 72 -1.83 -5.62 -18.98
N ARG A 73 -0.98 -6.56 -19.43
CA ARG A 73 -1.12 -7.25 -20.72
C ARG A 73 -2.23 -8.28 -20.72
N ALA A 74 -2.53 -8.88 -19.58
CA ALA A 74 -3.53 -9.93 -19.44
C ALA A 74 -4.98 -9.40 -19.42
N GLY A 75 -5.17 -8.08 -19.41
CA GLY A 75 -6.51 -7.49 -19.36
C GLY A 75 -7.27 -7.88 -18.08
N VAL A 76 -6.56 -8.28 -17.02
CA VAL A 76 -7.18 -8.65 -15.76
C VAL A 76 -7.81 -7.39 -15.18
N GLU A 77 -9.15 -7.36 -15.17
CA GLU A 77 -9.90 -6.41 -14.36
C GLU A 77 -9.44 -6.59 -12.92
N THR A 78 -8.63 -5.64 -12.47
CA THR A 78 -8.29 -5.52 -11.07
C THR A 78 -9.53 -4.98 -10.39
N THR A 79 -10.42 -5.87 -9.95
CA THR A 79 -11.66 -5.53 -9.22
C THR A 79 -11.38 -4.89 -7.85
N GLY A 80 -10.11 -4.64 -7.52
CA GLY A 80 -9.66 -3.50 -6.73
C GLY A 80 -8.47 -2.94 -7.49
N GLY A 81 -8.59 -1.74 -8.04
CA GLY A 81 -7.54 -1.14 -8.87
C GLY A 81 -6.17 -1.21 -8.19
N MET A 82 -5.11 -1.33 -9.00
CA MET A 82 -3.67 -1.36 -8.65
C MET A 82 -3.15 -0.15 -7.84
N HIS A 83 -4.01 0.51 -7.08
CA HIS A 83 -3.80 1.76 -6.39
C HIS A 83 -4.68 1.80 -5.14
N GLY A 84 -4.10 1.69 -3.95
CA GLY A 84 -4.83 1.74 -2.68
C GLY A 84 -5.59 3.05 -2.52
N ARG A 85 -6.92 3.00 -2.39
CA ARG A 85 -7.73 4.16 -1.99
C ARG A 85 -7.65 4.30 -0.48
N LEU A 86 -7.26 5.48 -0.03
CA LEU A 86 -7.10 5.80 1.38
C LEU A 86 -8.07 6.90 1.79
N LYS A 87 -8.86 6.66 2.83
CA LYS A 87 -9.64 7.73 3.48
C LYS A 87 -8.70 8.54 4.37
N VAL A 88 -8.63 9.85 4.14
CA VAL A 88 -7.95 10.79 5.03
C VAL A 88 -8.89 11.15 6.17
N VAL A 89 -8.55 10.75 7.39
CA VAL A 89 -9.40 10.84 8.59
C VAL A 89 -8.92 11.89 9.58
N GLY A 90 -7.93 12.71 9.22
CA GLY A 90 -7.34 13.65 10.15
C GLY A 90 -6.12 14.35 9.58
N TYR A 91 -5.35 14.97 10.48
CA TYR A 91 -4.15 15.70 10.10
C TYR A 91 -3.04 15.60 11.16
N ILE A 92 -1.82 15.91 10.74
CA ILE A 92 -0.62 16.00 11.56
C ILE A 92 -0.19 17.48 11.60
N GLU A 93 -0.05 18.04 12.79
CA GLU A 93 0.38 19.42 13.02
C GLU A 93 1.91 19.54 12.93
N GLY A 94 2.43 20.78 12.89
CA GLY A 94 3.87 21.04 12.79
C GLY A 94 4.72 20.35 13.87
N THR A 95 4.16 20.22 15.08
CA THR A 95 4.79 19.53 16.23
C THR A 95 4.79 18.00 16.12
N GLY A 96 4.17 17.44 15.07
CA GLY A 96 3.93 16.01 14.93
C GLY A 96 2.68 15.51 15.64
N ARG A 97 1.94 16.36 16.36
CA ARG A 97 0.67 15.97 16.98
C ARG A 97 -0.36 15.58 15.92
N ALA A 98 -0.99 14.43 16.10
CA ALA A 98 -2.01 13.93 15.20
C ALA A 98 -3.41 14.17 15.77
N VAL A 99 -4.30 14.65 14.91
CA VAL A 99 -5.70 14.91 15.23
C VAL A 99 -6.57 14.05 14.32
N ILE A 100 -7.21 13.05 14.90
CA ILE A 100 -8.17 12.16 14.21
C ILE A 100 -9.57 12.76 14.30
N ARG A 101 -10.30 12.78 13.18
CA ARG A 101 -11.67 13.27 13.02
C ARG A 101 -12.47 12.26 12.23
N ASP A 102 -13.01 11.26 12.93
CA ASP A 102 -13.79 10.17 12.32
C ASP A 102 -15.14 10.64 11.74
N ASP A 103 -15.62 11.78 12.20
CA ASP A 103 -16.92 12.39 11.87
C ASP A 103 -16.91 13.31 10.63
N ALA A 104 -15.73 13.67 10.12
CA ALA A 104 -15.62 14.53 8.95
C ALA A 104 -15.73 13.71 7.63
N PRO A 105 -16.34 14.27 6.57
CA PRO A 105 -16.22 13.72 5.22
C PRO A 105 -14.76 13.83 4.77
N GLY A 106 -14.00 12.78 5.06
CA GLY A 106 -12.59 12.67 4.70
C GLY A 106 -12.40 12.56 3.19
N ALA A 107 -11.44 13.31 2.65
CA ALA A 107 -11.02 13.13 1.26
C ALA A 107 -10.52 11.70 1.04
N VAL A 108 -10.82 11.13 -0.13
CA VAL A 108 -10.27 9.82 -0.54
C VAL A 108 -9.14 10.08 -1.52
N VAL A 109 -7.97 9.53 -1.23
CA VAL A 109 -6.75 9.72 -2.03
C VAL A 109 -6.26 8.39 -2.58
N GLN A 110 -5.74 8.41 -3.80
CA GLN A 110 -5.30 7.22 -4.52
C GLN A 110 -3.78 7.06 -4.41
N PHE A 111 -3.29 5.93 -3.92
CA PHE A 111 -1.86 5.63 -3.86
C PHE A 111 -1.39 4.87 -5.08
N GLN A 112 -0.13 4.98 -5.47
CA GLN A 112 0.42 4.25 -6.63
C GLN A 112 0.75 2.77 -6.34
N TRP A 113 0.47 2.32 -5.11
CA TRP A 113 0.73 0.97 -4.61
C TRP A 113 -0.45 0.50 -3.76
N ASP A 114 -0.46 -0.80 -3.46
CA ASP A 114 -1.49 -1.41 -2.64
C ASP A 114 -1.37 -0.97 -1.17
N LEU A 115 -2.51 -0.68 -0.56
CA LEU A 115 -2.60 -0.36 0.86
C LEU A 115 -3.33 -1.49 1.59
N PRO A 116 -2.95 -1.81 2.84
CA PRO A 116 -3.73 -2.70 3.68
C PRO A 116 -5.19 -2.24 3.81
N GLU A 117 -6.11 -3.18 3.94
CA GLU A 117 -7.55 -2.91 3.98
C GLU A 117 -7.95 -1.91 5.07
N LYS A 118 -7.27 -1.95 6.22
CA LYS A 118 -7.50 -1.06 7.37
C LYS A 118 -6.58 0.17 7.41
N ALA A 119 -5.92 0.49 6.30
CA ALA A 119 -5.04 1.64 6.28
C ALA A 119 -5.82 2.94 6.53
N THR A 120 -5.21 3.87 7.27
CA THR A 120 -5.79 5.19 7.57
C THR A 120 -4.85 6.30 7.12
N GLY A 121 -5.42 7.39 6.60
CA GLY A 121 -4.65 8.52 6.07
C GLY A 121 -4.71 9.75 6.97
N LEU A 122 -3.57 10.44 7.12
CA LEU A 122 -3.52 11.78 7.72
C LEU A 122 -2.79 12.75 6.79
N GLN A 123 -3.31 13.98 6.71
CA GLN A 123 -2.65 15.06 5.97
C GLN A 123 -1.71 15.86 6.88
N PHE A 124 -0.50 16.13 6.46
CA PHE A 124 0.36 17.11 7.12
C PHE A 124 -0.21 18.51 6.90
N ARG A 125 -0.52 19.19 8.01
CA ARG A 125 -0.92 20.60 8.08
C ARG A 125 0.13 21.32 8.88
N THR A 126 1.24 21.57 8.22
CA THR A 126 2.50 22.02 8.83
C THR A 126 2.95 23.36 8.26
N ALA A 127 2.10 24.04 7.49
CA ALA A 127 2.33 25.39 7.00
C ALA A 127 2.82 26.32 8.13
N GLN A 128 3.86 27.11 7.84
CA GLN A 128 4.48 28.07 8.76
C GLN A 128 5.10 27.45 10.03
N SER A 129 5.49 26.17 9.97
CA SER A 129 6.21 25.48 11.04
C SER A 129 7.60 25.04 10.60
N ALA A 130 8.40 24.49 11.53
CA ALA A 130 9.67 23.85 11.17
C ALA A 130 9.51 22.65 10.21
N ALA A 131 8.28 22.11 10.09
CA ALA A 131 7.93 21.03 9.17
C ALA A 131 7.20 21.52 7.90
N ASP A 132 7.31 22.80 7.53
CA ASP A 132 6.63 23.39 6.36
C ASP A 132 6.89 22.61 5.05
N VAL A 133 8.07 22.01 4.90
CA VAL A 133 8.43 21.14 3.75
C VAL A 133 7.54 19.90 3.59
N TRP A 134 6.82 19.51 4.65
CA TRP A 134 5.87 18.41 4.63
C TRP A 134 4.43 18.87 4.40
N ASP A 135 4.16 20.18 4.34
CA ASP A 135 2.80 20.68 4.27
C ASP A 135 2.07 20.12 3.06
N GLY A 136 0.82 19.69 3.28
CA GLY A 136 0.00 19.06 2.27
C GLY A 136 0.29 17.57 2.05
N PHE A 137 1.44 17.01 2.46
CA PHE A 137 1.71 15.57 2.27
C PHE A 137 0.64 14.71 2.94
N ILE A 138 0.43 13.49 2.43
CA ILE A 138 -0.47 12.50 3.02
C ILE A 138 0.33 11.31 3.48
N ALA A 139 0.23 10.98 4.77
CA ALA A 139 0.75 9.77 5.36
C ALA A 139 -0.30 8.67 5.38
N ALA A 140 0.10 7.47 4.94
CA ALA A 140 -0.67 6.25 5.06
C ALA A 140 -0.14 5.40 6.22
N PHE A 141 -1.02 5.02 7.13
CA PHE A 141 -0.70 4.18 8.29
C PHE A 141 -1.38 2.83 8.20
N GLY A 142 -0.71 1.78 8.68
CA GLY A 142 -1.25 0.41 8.73
C GLY A 142 -2.24 0.17 9.87
N ASP A 143 -2.53 -1.12 10.09
CA ASP A 143 -3.39 -1.54 11.20
C ASP A 143 -2.73 -1.20 12.55
N SER A 144 -3.55 -1.07 13.59
CA SER A 144 -3.07 -0.82 14.94
C SER A 144 -2.40 -2.06 15.49
N GLU A 145 -1.15 -1.91 15.89
CA GLU A 145 -0.37 -2.92 16.61
C GLU A 145 -0.33 -2.57 18.12
N PRO A 146 -0.17 -3.56 19.01
CA PRO A 146 0.15 -3.30 20.40
C PRO A 146 1.40 -2.43 20.52
N GLY A 147 1.38 -1.50 21.48
CA GLY A 147 2.54 -0.68 21.80
C GLY A 147 3.75 -1.50 22.28
N GLY A 148 4.83 -0.80 22.57
CA GLY A 148 6.01 -1.41 23.16
C GLY A 148 7.07 -1.83 22.13
N ALA A 149 7.55 -3.07 22.22
CA ALA A 149 8.63 -3.57 21.36
C ALA A 149 8.29 -3.50 19.87
N GLY A 150 7.01 -3.63 19.51
CA GLY A 150 6.53 -3.50 18.14
C GLY A 150 6.74 -2.10 17.55
N ALA A 151 6.79 -1.04 18.36
CA ALA A 151 7.03 0.33 17.91
C ALA A 151 8.53 0.68 17.79
N LEU A 152 9.41 -0.13 18.38
CA LEU A 152 10.83 0.20 18.52
C LEU A 152 11.48 0.42 17.15
N ASP A 153 12.16 1.56 17.02
CA ASP A 153 12.92 1.95 15.84
C ASP A 153 12.11 2.08 14.53
N ARG A 154 10.77 2.12 14.64
CA ARG A 154 9.86 2.33 13.51
C ARG A 154 9.23 3.73 13.58
N THR A 155 9.03 4.33 12.41
CA THR A 155 8.28 5.58 12.27
C THR A 155 6.81 5.25 12.04
N GLY A 156 5.93 5.99 12.68
CA GLY A 156 4.50 5.79 12.56
C GLY A 156 3.71 6.72 13.46
N LEU A 157 2.45 6.34 13.67
CA LEU A 157 1.56 7.00 14.59
C LEU A 157 1.63 6.28 15.93
N ILE A 158 2.07 7.00 16.96
CA ILE A 158 2.30 6.48 18.30
C ILE A 158 1.20 7.04 19.19
N ARG A 159 0.38 6.16 19.76
CA ARG A 159 -0.61 6.53 20.77
C ARG A 159 -0.04 6.24 22.14
N MET A 160 0.08 7.29 22.95
CA MET A 160 0.49 7.16 24.35
C MET A 160 -0.71 6.82 25.22
N ARG A 161 -0.48 6.14 26.34
CA ARG A 161 -1.55 5.84 27.32
C ARG A 161 -2.18 7.09 27.93
N SER A 162 -1.50 8.24 27.88
CA SER A 162 -2.07 9.55 28.22
C SER A 162 -3.21 10.00 27.29
N GLY A 163 -3.38 9.33 26.14
CA GLY A 163 -4.40 9.62 25.14
C GLY A 163 -3.91 10.51 23.98
N GLU A 164 -2.69 11.03 24.06
CA GLU A 164 -2.08 11.81 22.97
C GLU A 164 -1.55 10.89 21.86
N GLU A 165 -1.68 11.34 20.61
CA GLU A 165 -1.29 10.61 19.42
C GLU A 165 -0.32 11.46 18.59
N LEU A 166 0.85 10.90 18.30
CA LEU A 166 1.98 11.62 17.70
C LEU A 166 2.52 10.87 16.49
N TYR A 167 2.80 11.60 15.42
CA TYR A 167 3.66 11.12 14.34
C TYR A 167 5.13 11.25 14.75
N GLY A 168 5.84 10.13 14.74
CA GLY A 168 7.23 10.11 15.14
C GLY A 168 7.83 8.72 15.15
N LYS A 169 8.97 8.60 15.81
CA LYS A 169 9.73 7.37 15.97
C LYS A 169 9.92 7.03 17.44
N ALA A 170 9.59 5.81 17.83
CA ALA A 170 9.89 5.33 19.18
C ALA A 170 11.32 4.77 19.25
N ARG A 171 12.03 5.09 20.33
CA ARG A 171 13.34 4.56 20.70
C ARG A 171 13.28 3.95 22.09
N ARG A 172 14.26 3.12 22.42
CA ARG A 172 14.40 2.55 23.76
C ARG A 172 14.52 3.67 24.80
N GLY A 173 13.70 3.64 25.84
CA GLY A 173 13.86 4.49 27.01
C GLY A 173 14.92 3.95 27.97
N TYR A 174 15.16 4.71 29.05
CA TYR A 174 16.14 4.31 30.08
C TYR A 174 15.56 3.30 31.08
N ALA A 175 14.24 3.29 31.26
CA ALA A 175 13.53 2.32 32.09
C ALA A 175 12.92 1.18 31.25
N PRO A 176 12.79 -0.04 31.82
CA PRO A 176 12.09 -1.14 31.16
C PRO A 176 10.67 -0.76 30.77
N ASN A 177 10.26 -1.14 29.55
CA ASN A 177 8.93 -0.88 28.97
C ASN A 177 8.55 0.60 28.80
N LEU A 178 9.52 1.51 28.92
CA LEU A 178 9.36 2.92 28.59
C LEU A 178 10.17 3.29 27.36
N TYR A 179 9.69 4.30 26.64
CA TYR A 179 10.20 4.67 25.32
C TYR A 179 10.52 6.16 25.26
N THR A 180 11.52 6.51 24.47
CA THR A 180 11.72 7.90 24.07
C THR A 180 11.05 8.09 22.72
N ILE A 181 10.13 9.05 22.61
CA ILE A 181 9.49 9.41 21.35
C ILE A 181 10.23 10.59 20.73
N ILE A 182 10.60 10.42 19.46
CA ILE A 182 11.15 11.47 18.61
C ILE A 182 10.02 11.92 17.68
N PRO A 183 9.36 13.06 17.95
CA PRO A 183 8.29 13.58 17.09
C PRO A 183 8.82 14.08 15.74
N LEU A 184 7.91 14.46 14.83
CA LEU A 184 8.26 15.10 13.56
C LEU A 184 9.19 16.30 13.76
N THR A 185 8.82 17.18 14.68
CA THR A 185 9.60 18.31 15.16
C THR A 185 9.28 18.54 16.64
N GLY A 186 10.12 19.29 17.34
CA GLY A 186 9.91 19.63 18.75
C GLY A 186 10.74 18.79 19.71
N GLU A 187 10.31 18.77 20.97
CA GLU A 187 11.06 18.16 22.06
C GLU A 187 10.88 16.64 22.12
N LEU A 188 11.95 15.96 22.54
CA LEU A 188 11.89 14.53 22.84
C LEU A 188 10.98 14.28 24.03
N ILE A 189 10.13 13.27 23.92
CA ILE A 189 9.31 12.82 25.05
C ILE A 189 9.99 11.61 25.65
N HIS A 190 10.56 11.78 26.83
CA HIS A 190 11.17 10.70 27.57
C HIS A 190 10.13 9.91 28.37
N ASP A 191 10.47 8.66 28.67
CA ASP A 191 9.69 7.78 29.55
C ASP A 191 8.21 7.63 29.17
N ALA A 192 7.92 7.60 27.87
CA ALA A 192 6.57 7.44 27.34
C ALA A 192 6.11 5.97 27.44
N ASP A 193 4.89 5.77 27.95
CA ASP A 193 4.15 4.51 27.88
C ASP A 193 3.29 4.50 26.60
N ILE A 194 3.67 3.61 25.66
CA ILE A 194 3.02 3.48 24.37
C ILE A 194 1.88 2.47 24.48
N GLU A 195 0.65 2.95 24.27
CA GLU A 195 -0.56 2.12 24.23
C GLU A 195 -0.64 1.33 22.91
N SER A 196 -0.49 2.03 21.78
CA SER A 196 -0.57 1.42 20.46
C SER A 196 0.31 2.14 19.44
N PHE A 197 0.57 1.44 18.33
CA PHE A 197 1.39 1.94 17.24
C PHE A 197 0.77 1.57 15.89
N LYS A 198 0.67 2.53 14.98
CA LYS A 198 0.34 2.26 13.57
C LYS A 198 1.56 2.59 12.69
N PRO A 199 2.14 1.62 11.99
CA PRO A 199 3.33 1.86 11.18
C PRO A 199 3.03 2.79 10.00
N LEU A 200 3.98 3.67 9.68
CA LEU A 200 3.96 4.40 8.42
C LEU A 200 4.21 3.43 7.25
N ILE A 201 3.28 3.38 6.30
CA ILE A 201 3.37 2.57 5.09
C ILE A 201 3.98 3.38 3.96
N GLY A 202 3.61 4.65 3.86
CA GLY A 202 4.15 5.52 2.82
C GLY A 202 3.64 6.94 2.91
N LEU A 203 4.30 7.80 2.14
CA LEU A 203 4.03 9.22 2.03
C LEU A 203 3.72 9.55 0.58
N ARG A 204 2.71 10.41 0.38
CA ARG A 204 2.35 10.93 -0.93
C ARG A 204 2.37 12.47 -0.88
N PRO A 205 3.18 13.15 -1.71
CA PRO A 205 3.01 14.58 -1.93
C PRO A 205 1.68 14.85 -2.66
N ILE A 206 1.02 15.95 -2.33
CA ILE A 206 -0.16 16.44 -3.07
C ILE A 206 0.28 17.17 -4.33
#